data_AF-A0A2E1ZT32-F1
#
_entry.id   AF-A0A2E1ZT32-F1
#
_cell.length_a   1.000
_cell.length_b   1.000
_cell.length_c   1.000
_cell.angle_alpha   90.00
_cell.angle_beta   90.00
_cell.angle_gamma   90.00
#
_symmetry.space_group_name_H-M   'P 1'
#
loop_
_entity.id
_entity.type
_entity.pdbx_description
1 polymer ?
#
loop_
_entity_poly.entity_id
_entity_poly.type
_entity_poly.pdbx_seq_one_letter_code
_entity_poly.pdbx_strand_id
1 'polypeptide(L)'
;MIDKIEELIKSKMNISEISIADFSNNHKNHPGNSGGGHYQAVIISDDFKGLGLLERHKKIYAILGNLMQNEIHAFSMKTYTNEEFQNLK
;
A
#
# COMPACT_ATOMS: atom_id res chain seq x y z
N MET A 1 -11.11 -6.70 -3.47
CA MET A 1 -10.15 -5.69 -3.97
C MET A 1 -8.90 -5.67 -3.10
N ILE A 2 -9.05 -5.54 -1.79
CA ILE A 2 -7.96 -5.65 -0.79
C ILE A 2 -7.11 -6.91 -1.04
N ASP A 3 -7.74 -8.08 -1.15
CA ASP A 3 -7.05 -9.37 -1.38
C ASP A 3 -6.18 -9.35 -2.65
N LYS A 4 -6.69 -8.79 -3.75
CA LYS A 4 -5.97 -8.69 -5.02
C LYS A 4 -4.71 -7.82 -4.90
N ILE A 5 -4.80 -6.72 -4.16
CA ILE A 5 -3.66 -5.84 -3.87
C ILE A 5 -2.64 -6.60 -3.01
N GLU A 6 -3.12 -7.28 -1.97
CA GLU A 6 -2.29 -8.04 -1.05
C GLU A 6 -1.50 -9.15 -1.76
N GLU A 7 -2.19 -9.99 -2.53
CA GLU A 7 -1.59 -11.08 -3.28
C GLU A 7 -0.59 -10.58 -4.32
N LEU A 8 -0.88 -9.48 -5.01
CA LEU A 8 0.04 -8.89 -5.98
C LEU A 8 1.35 -8.45 -5.33
N ILE A 9 1.26 -7.77 -4.18
CA ILE A 9 2.44 -7.32 -3.44
C ILE A 9 3.23 -8.51 -2.91
N LYS A 10 2.57 -9.48 -2.27
CA LYS A 10 3.19 -10.73 -1.78
C LYS A 10 3.84 -11.56 -2.90
N SER A 11 3.31 -11.51 -4.13
CA SER A 11 3.87 -12.23 -5.27
C SER A 11 5.17 -11.61 -5.80
N LYS A 12 5.37 -10.30 -5.61
CA LYS A 12 6.52 -9.55 -6.15
C LYS A 12 7.60 -9.23 -5.11
N MET A 13 7.32 -9.41 -3.82
CA MET A 13 8.23 -9.07 -2.72
C MET A 13 8.04 -10.05 -1.55
N ASN A 14 9.12 -10.28 -0.80
CA ASN A 14 9.07 -11.03 0.45
C ASN A 14 8.46 -10.19 1.57
N ILE A 15 7.14 -10.24 1.71
CA ILE A 15 6.41 -9.53 2.76
C ILE A 15 6.36 -10.38 4.02
N SER A 16 6.80 -9.82 5.13
CA SER A 16 6.67 -10.46 6.45
C SER A 16 5.27 -10.29 7.01
N GLU A 17 4.72 -9.06 6.92
CA GLU A 17 3.34 -8.77 7.31
C GLU A 17 2.78 -7.64 6.45
N ILE A 18 1.50 -7.72 6.10
CA ILE A 18 0.79 -6.68 5.36
C ILE A 18 -0.63 -6.57 5.89
N SER A 19 -1.09 -5.33 6.02
CA SER A 19 -2.46 -5.01 6.43
C SER A 19 -2.96 -3.88 5.56
N ILE A 20 -4.09 -4.08 4.90
CA ILE A 20 -4.69 -3.10 3.99
C ILE A 20 -6.11 -2.78 4.48
N ALA A 21 -6.42 -1.49 4.59
CA ALA A 21 -7.71 -0.97 4.99
C ALA A 21 -8.33 -0.15 3.85
N ASP A 22 -9.63 -0.35 3.64
CA ASP A 22 -10.44 0.45 2.71
C ASP A 22 -10.98 1.70 3.40
N PHE A 23 -10.65 2.86 2.83
CA PHE A 23 -11.12 4.17 3.24
C PHE A 23 -12.01 4.83 2.17
N SER A 24 -12.41 4.06 1.15
CA SER A 24 -13.22 4.53 0.02
C SER A 24 -14.58 5.09 0.45
N ASN A 25 -15.10 4.64 1.59
CA ASN A 25 -16.45 4.95 2.06
C ASN A 25 -16.61 6.33 2.73
N ASN A 26 -15.53 7.12 2.88
CA ASN A 26 -15.58 8.32 3.72
C ASN A 26 -16.24 9.56 3.06
N HIS A 27 -16.57 9.54 1.75
CA HIS A 27 -17.02 10.73 1.01
C HIS A 27 -18.33 10.51 0.21
N LYS A 28 -19.42 10.13 0.89
CA LYS A 28 -20.75 9.99 0.25
C LYS A 28 -21.48 11.30 -0.13
N ASN A 29 -20.86 12.49 -0.02
CA ASN A 29 -21.62 13.75 -0.11
C ASN A 29 -20.91 14.96 -0.78
N HIS A 30 -20.04 14.76 -1.78
CA HIS A 30 -19.45 15.91 -2.50
C HIS A 30 -19.49 15.79 -4.03
N PRO A 31 -20.04 16.79 -4.76
CA PRO A 31 -19.94 16.87 -6.22
C PRO A 31 -18.52 17.28 -6.60
N GLY A 32 -17.76 16.35 -7.19
CA GLY A 32 -16.35 16.52 -7.56
C GLY A 32 -15.45 15.33 -7.20
N ASN A 33 -15.98 14.31 -6.52
CA ASN A 33 -15.22 13.14 -6.14
C ASN A 33 -15.16 12.12 -7.29
N SER A 34 -13.97 11.82 -7.82
CA SER A 34 -13.76 10.90 -8.96
C SER A 34 -14.02 9.41 -8.67
N GLY A 35 -14.74 9.08 -7.60
CA GLY A 35 -15.34 7.75 -7.38
C GLY A 35 -14.39 6.56 -7.24
N GLY A 36 -13.07 6.74 -7.22
CA GLY A 36 -12.11 5.65 -7.13
C GLY A 36 -11.73 5.29 -5.70
N GLY A 37 -11.21 4.07 -5.51
CA GLY A 37 -10.94 3.52 -4.18
C GLY A 37 -9.79 4.24 -3.46
N HIS A 38 -10.00 4.53 -2.17
CA HIS A 38 -8.97 5.02 -1.26
C HIS A 38 -8.53 3.87 -0.36
N TYR A 39 -7.26 3.50 -0.43
CA TYR A 39 -6.72 2.40 0.38
C TYR A 39 -5.55 2.89 1.21
N GLN A 40 -5.40 2.32 2.40
CA GLN A 40 -4.22 2.48 3.21
C GLN A 40 -3.60 1.13 3.52
N ALA A 41 -2.30 0.98 3.33
CA ALA A 41 -1.58 -0.25 3.61
C ALA A 41 -0.46 -0.03 4.63
N VAL A 42 -0.26 -0.98 5.52
CA VAL A 42 0.96 -1.12 6.32
C VAL A 42 1.68 -2.35 5.80
N ILE A 43 2.93 -2.19 5.38
CA ILE A 43 3.71 -3.23 4.71
C ILE A 43 5.03 -3.37 5.47
N ILE A 44 5.28 -4.58 5.97
CA ILE A 44 6.49 -4.92 6.73
C ILE A 44 7.29 -5.91 5.91
N SER A 45 8.53 -5.55 5.58
CA SER A 45 9.44 -6.38 4.79
C SER A 45 10.91 -5.99 5.00
N ASP A 46 11.79 -7.00 5.08
CA ASP A 46 13.24 -6.79 5.08
C ASP A 46 13.77 -6.26 3.74
N ASP A 47 12.97 -6.37 2.67
CA ASP A 47 13.31 -5.87 1.34
C ASP A 47 13.40 -4.32 1.28
N PHE A 48 12.96 -3.65 2.35
CA PHE A 48 13.10 -2.21 2.57
C PHE A 48 14.39 -1.81 3.29
N LYS A 49 15.19 -2.78 3.75
CA LYS A 49 16.43 -2.51 4.49
C LYS A 49 17.43 -1.79 3.57
N GLY A 50 17.97 -0.67 4.06
CA GLY A 50 18.88 0.19 3.29
C GLY A 50 18.20 1.07 2.23
N LEU A 51 16.89 0.97 2.03
CA LEU A 51 16.14 1.84 1.12
C LEU A 51 15.53 3.04 1.87
N GLY A 52 15.59 4.22 1.25
CA GLY A 52 14.88 5.40 1.75
C GLY A 52 13.37 5.31 1.55
N LEU A 53 12.58 6.08 2.32
CA LEU A 53 11.11 6.08 2.24
C LEU A 53 10.56 6.24 0.81
N LEU A 54 11.14 7.17 0.04
CA LEU A 54 10.73 7.40 -1.33
C LEU A 54 10.97 6.19 -2.24
N GLU A 55 12.09 5.48 -2.05
CA GLU A 55 12.42 4.28 -2.83
C GLU A 55 11.48 3.13 -2.48
N ARG A 56 11.17 2.94 -1.19
CA ARG A 56 10.18 1.97 -0.73
C ARG A 56 8.83 2.23 -1.38
N HIS A 57 8.37 3.48 -1.37
CA HIS A 57 7.11 3.87 -2.02
C HIS A 57 7.14 3.64 -3.53
N LYS A 58 8.22 4.06 -4.22
CA LYS A 58 8.39 3.80 -5.66
C LYS A 58 8.31 2.32 -5.99
N LYS A 59 8.92 1.46 -5.16
CA LYS A 59 8.90 0.01 -5.33
C LYS A 59 7.48 -0.56 -5.26
N ILE A 60 6.70 -0.15 -4.26
CA ILE A 60 5.31 -0.59 -4.11
C ILE A 60 4.43 -0.02 -5.24
N TYR A 61 4.58 1.26 -5.60
CA TYR A 61 3.84 1.83 -6.74
C TYR A 61 4.16 1.11 -8.05
N ALA A 62 5.42 0.73 -8.28
CA ALA A 62 5.83 -0.04 -9.44
C ALA A 62 5.18 -1.43 -9.49
N ILE A 63 5.03 -2.09 -8.32
CA ILE A 63 4.30 -3.36 -8.21
C ILE A 63 2.82 -3.18 -8.51
N LEU A 64 2.21 -2.13 -7.96
CA LEU A 64 0.79 -1.83 -8.13
C LEU A 64 0.47 -1.45 -9.58
N GLY A 65 1.37 -0.75 -10.26
CA GLY A 65 1.37 -0.54 -11.72
C GLY A 65 -0.02 -0.26 -12.31
N ASN A 66 -0.59 -1.26 -12.97
CA ASN A 66 -1.89 -1.14 -13.64
C ASN A 66 -3.09 -0.96 -12.69
N LEU A 67 -3.00 -1.41 -11.44
CA LEU A 67 -4.06 -1.22 -10.44
C LEU A 67 -4.24 0.27 -10.09
N MET A 68 -3.16 1.05 -10.07
CA MET A 68 -3.20 2.51 -9.84
C MET A 68 -3.88 3.28 -10.96
N GLN A 69 -3.83 2.75 -12.18
CA GLN A 69 -4.41 3.45 -13.34
C GLN A 69 -5.91 3.18 -13.50
N ASN A 70 -6.38 2.02 -13.03
CA ASN A 70 -7.75 1.55 -13.31
C ASN A 70 -8.65 1.51 -12.08
N GLU A 71 -8.12 1.15 -10.91
CA GLU A 71 -8.95 0.78 -9.75
C GLU A 71 -8.67 1.62 -8.50
N ILE A 72 -7.42 2.05 -8.29
CA ILE A 72 -7.00 2.79 -7.08
C ILE A 72 -6.81 4.27 -7.41
N HIS A 73 -7.60 5.14 -6.78
CA HIS A 73 -7.44 6.59 -6.94
C HIS A 73 -6.38 7.16 -5.99
N ALA A 74 -6.36 6.65 -4.76
CA ALA A 74 -5.35 7.02 -3.78
C ALA A 74 -4.93 5.80 -2.95
N PHE A 75 -3.61 5.64 -2.81
CA PHE A 75 -3.02 4.59 -2.00
C PHE A 75 -2.03 5.20 -1.02
N SER A 76 -2.40 5.21 0.25
CA SER A 76 -1.48 5.55 1.33
C SER A 76 -0.77 4.28 1.77
N MET A 77 0.52 4.35 2.03
CA MET A 77 1.26 3.20 2.53
C MET A 77 2.26 3.62 3.60
N LYS A 78 2.45 2.73 4.57
CA LYS A 78 3.52 2.82 5.56
C LYS A 78 4.39 1.59 5.39
N THR A 79 5.66 1.81 5.07
CA THR A 79 6.61 0.74 4.79
C THR A 79 7.65 0.66 5.90
N TYR A 80 7.71 -0.48 6.58
CA TYR A 80 8.62 -0.72 7.70
C TYR A 80 9.50 -1.93 7.42
N THR A 81 10.75 -1.89 7.87
CA THR A 81 11.54 -3.12 8.00
C THR A 81 11.05 -3.94 9.20
N ASN A 82 11.35 -5.23 9.24
CA ASN A 82 11.05 -6.05 10.43
C ASN A 82 11.68 -5.43 11.68
N GLU A 83 12.92 -4.96 11.59
CA GLU A 83 13.64 -4.31 12.69
C GLU A 83 12.93 -3.02 13.14
N GLU A 84 12.53 -2.14 12.20
CA GLU A 84 11.77 -0.93 12.53
C GLU A 84 10.44 -1.26 13.20
N PHE A 85 9.71 -2.27 12.72
CA PHE A 85 8.43 -2.65 13.30
C PHE A 85 8.56 -3.26 14.70
N GLN A 86 9.60 -4.05 14.95
CA GLN A 86 9.88 -4.60 16.29
C GLN A 86 10.22 -3.49 17.30
N ASN A 87 10.91 -2.42 16.87
CA ASN A 87 11.23 -1.28 17.76
C ASN A 87 10.06 -0.32 18.00
N LEU A 88 8.95 -0.45 17.26
CA LEU A 88 7.73 0.34 17.46
C LEU A 88 6.76 -0.29 18.45
N LYS A 89 6.94 -1.57 18.79
CA LYS A 89 6.15 -2.30 19.80
C LYS A 89 6.76 -2.17 21.19
#